data_AF-A0A2H3KVV6-F1
#
_entry.id   AF-A0A2H3KVV6-F1
#
_cell.length_a   1.000
_cell.length_b   1.000
_cell.length_c   1.000
_cell.angle_alpha   90.00
_cell.angle_beta   90.00
_cell.angle_gamma   90.00
#
_symmetry.space_group_name_H-M   'P 1'
#
loop_
_entity.id
_entity.type
_entity.pdbx_description
1 polymer ?
#
loop_
_entity_poly.entity_id
_entity_poly.type
_entity_poly.pdbx_seq_one_letter_code
_entity_poly.pdbx_strand_id
1 'polypeptide(L)'
;MSPFLKRNGSWLYLHNEKRVARSTATVALCAIKFFFEHTLRQSWPRLELLRPRPIHKLPVVLSVDEVWQILAQLRLPVYRACLTTIYTCGLRINEGIHLQVDQIDSARMQLHVCGAKV
;
A
#
# COMPACT_ATOMS: atom_id res chain seq x y z
N MET A 1 -3.48 1.92 51.10
CA MET A 1 -2.70 0.65 51.07
C MET A 1 -3.47 -0.28 50.14
N SER A 2 -3.20 -0.36 48.83
CA SER A 2 -2.01 -0.99 48.23
C SER A 2 -1.68 -0.38 46.84
N PRO A 3 -0.46 0.12 46.61
CA PRO A 3 -0.03 0.75 45.36
C PRO A 3 0.79 -0.25 44.53
N PHE A 4 0.20 -0.99 43.57
CA PHE A 4 0.99 -1.95 42.76
C PHE A 4 0.39 -2.30 41.38
N LEU A 5 -0.18 -1.34 40.65
CA LEU A 5 -0.52 -1.49 39.22
C LEU A 5 0.34 -0.56 38.34
N LYS A 6 1.62 -0.47 38.69
CA LYS A 6 2.64 0.23 37.91
C LYS A 6 3.39 -0.80 37.06
N ARG A 7 2.80 -1.21 35.92
CA ARG A 7 3.55 -2.00 34.93
C ARG A 7 3.19 -1.58 33.51
N ASN A 8 3.60 -0.35 33.17
CA ASN A 8 3.73 0.18 31.81
C ASN A 8 4.88 -0.52 31.05
N GLY A 9 4.95 -1.86 31.10
CA GLY A 9 6.07 -2.65 30.57
C GLY A 9 5.82 -3.25 29.18
N SER A 10 4.58 -3.64 28.87
CA SER A 10 4.26 -4.31 27.60
C SER A 10 4.31 -3.37 26.39
N TRP A 11 3.91 -2.11 26.59
CA TRP A 11 3.88 -1.10 25.54
C TRP A 11 5.27 -0.61 25.14
N LEU A 12 6.16 -0.43 26.13
CA LEU A 12 7.55 -0.05 25.89
C LEU A 12 8.32 -1.20 25.20
N TYR A 13 8.03 -2.45 25.55
CA TYR A 13 8.66 -3.65 24.97
C TYR A 13 8.37 -3.79 23.46
N LEU A 14 7.11 -3.58 23.04
CA LEU A 14 6.71 -3.64 21.63
C LEU A 14 7.33 -2.53 20.78
N HIS A 15 7.53 -1.34 21.35
CA HIS A 15 8.07 -0.19 20.62
C HIS A 15 9.62 -0.20 20.56
N ASN A 16 10.30 -0.88 21.51
CA ASN A 16 11.76 -0.87 21.59
C ASN A 16 12.42 -2.11 20.95
N GLU A 17 11.78 -3.30 21.00
CA GLU A 17 12.39 -4.53 20.46
C GLU A 17 11.95 -4.91 19.04
N LYS A 18 10.70 -4.60 18.65
CA LYS A 18 10.24 -4.85 17.28
C LYS A 18 10.18 -3.52 16.53
N ARG A 19 11.21 -3.25 15.73
CA ARG A 19 11.24 -2.17 14.71
C ARG A 19 10.19 -2.39 13.62
N VAL A 20 8.93 -2.59 13.98
CA VAL A 20 7.83 -2.84 13.04
C VAL A 20 7.56 -1.55 12.27
N ALA A 21 7.49 -1.65 10.95
CA ALA A 21 7.13 -0.51 10.10
C ALA A 21 5.77 0.06 10.53
N ARG A 22 5.68 1.39 10.63
CA ARG A 22 4.48 2.11 11.11
C ARG A 22 3.21 1.78 10.33
N SER A 23 3.34 1.47 9.04
CA SER A 23 2.25 1.01 8.19
C SER A 23 1.65 -0.28 8.73
N THR A 24 2.49 -1.27 9.04
CA THR A 24 2.07 -2.56 9.60
C THR A 24 1.43 -2.39 10.98
N ALA A 25 2.00 -1.54 11.84
CA ALA A 25 1.41 -1.24 13.15
C ALA A 25 0.03 -0.58 13.02
N THR A 26 -0.13 0.36 12.09
CA THR A 26 -1.41 1.04 11.84
C THR A 26 -2.47 0.08 11.29
N VAL A 27 -2.10 -0.80 10.36
CA VAL A 27 -3.01 -1.83 9.83
C VAL A 27 -3.44 -2.81 10.93
N ALA A 28 -2.50 -3.26 11.77
CA ALA A 28 -2.81 -4.12 12.91
C ALA A 28 -3.77 -3.43 13.89
N LEU A 29 -3.57 -2.14 14.16
CA LEU A 29 -4.47 -1.36 15.03
C LEU A 29 -5.87 -1.22 14.45
N CYS A 30 -5.99 -0.94 13.15
CA CYS A 30 -7.28 -0.92 12.48
C CYS A 30 -7.97 -2.29 12.54
N ALA A 31 -7.22 -3.38 12.37
CA ALA A 31 -7.75 -4.74 12.46
C ALA A 31 -8.24 -5.08 13.87
N ILE A 32 -7.47 -4.72 14.91
CA ILE A 32 -7.87 -4.95 16.30
C ILE A 32 -9.09 -4.09 16.63
N LYS A 33 -9.11 -2.81 16.25
CA LYS A 33 -10.29 -1.94 16.42
C LYS A 33 -11.53 -2.55 15.76
N PHE A 34 -11.39 -2.99 14.51
CA PHE A 34 -12.47 -3.63 13.76
C PHE A 34 -12.99 -4.89 14.47
N PHE A 35 -12.09 -5.74 14.97
CA PHE A 35 -12.46 -6.95 15.70
C PHE A 35 -13.28 -6.65 16.97
N PHE A 36 -12.87 -5.67 17.77
CA PHE A 36 -13.61 -5.32 18.99
C PHE A 36 -14.95 -4.64 18.71
N GLU A 37 -15.01 -3.74 17.73
CA GLU A 37 -16.23 -3.00 17.39
C GLU A 37 -17.24 -3.88 16.62
N HIS A 38 -16.80 -4.67 15.66
CA HIS A 38 -17.70 -5.45 14.79
C HIS A 38 -17.93 -6.88 15.27
N THR A 39 -16.91 -7.58 15.78
CA THR A 39 -17.06 -8.97 16.22
C THR A 39 -17.55 -9.05 17.66
N LEU A 40 -16.95 -8.28 18.57
CA LEU A 40 -17.27 -8.35 20.01
C LEU A 40 -18.33 -7.34 20.45
N ARG A 41 -18.73 -6.40 19.59
CA ARG A 41 -19.71 -5.31 19.88
C ARG A 41 -19.43 -4.57 21.18
N GLN A 42 -18.17 -4.51 21.60
CA GLN A 42 -17.76 -3.90 22.85
C GLN A 42 -17.06 -2.57 22.55
N SER A 43 -17.34 -1.54 23.35
CA SER A 43 -16.73 -0.22 23.16
C SER A 43 -15.23 -0.32 23.36
N TRP A 44 -14.46 -0.01 22.31
CA TRP A 44 -13.01 -0.01 22.36
C TRP A 44 -12.50 0.91 23.48
N PRO A 45 -11.81 0.39 24.52
CA PRO A 45 -11.21 1.23 25.53
C PRO A 45 -10.13 2.04 24.83
N ARG A 46 -10.32 3.36 24.85
CA ARG A 46 -9.52 4.39 24.19
C ARG A 46 -8.10 4.40 24.75
N LEU A 47 -7.31 3.36 24.50
CA LEU A 47 -5.86 3.45 24.65
C LEU A 47 -5.45 4.57 23.70
N GLU A 48 -4.88 5.63 24.28
CA GLU A 48 -4.16 6.70 23.61
C GLU A 48 -2.98 6.10 22.85
N LEU A 49 -3.32 5.44 21.77
CA LEU A 49 -2.41 4.88 20.82
C LEU A 49 -1.94 6.05 19.99
N LEU A 50 -0.88 6.70 20.50
CA LEU A 50 -0.12 7.75 19.85
C LEU A 50 0.19 7.28 18.43
N ARG A 51 -0.68 7.63 17.49
CA ARG A 51 -0.53 7.29 16.07
C ARG A 51 0.73 8.02 15.62
N PRO A 52 1.84 7.32 15.35
CA PRO A 52 3.08 7.99 15.04
C PRO A 52 2.89 8.77 13.73
N ARG A 53 3.25 10.06 13.74
CA ARG A 53 3.02 10.98 12.61
C ARG A 53 3.54 10.37 11.30
N PRO A 54 2.81 10.50 10.17
CA PRO A 54 3.24 9.94 8.90
C PRO A 54 4.54 10.63 8.45
N ILE A 55 5.60 9.85 8.21
CA ILE A 55 6.77 10.35 7.48
C ILE A 55 6.51 10.03 6.01
N HIS A 56 6.29 11.08 5.23
CA HIS A 56 6.22 10.99 3.77
C HIS A 56 7.66 10.80 3.27
N LYS A 57 7.96 9.63 2.71
CA LYS A 57 9.15 9.47 1.89
C LYS A 57 8.87 10.15 0.56
N LEU A 58 9.76 11.04 0.13
CA LEU A 58 9.70 11.62 -1.19
C LEU A 58 9.78 10.48 -2.21
N PRO A 59 8.83 10.37 -3.15
CA PRO A 59 8.91 9.38 -4.21
C PRO A 59 10.16 9.68 -5.03
N VAL A 60 11.01 8.66 -5.22
CA VAL A 60 12.10 8.75 -6.20
C VAL A 60 11.44 8.71 -7.57
N VAL A 61 11.39 9.85 -8.25
CA VAL A 61 10.85 9.94 -9.61
C VAL A 61 12.00 9.62 -10.58
N LEU A 62 11.82 8.59 -11.39
CA LEU A 62 12.74 8.25 -12.48
C LEU A 62 12.57 9.26 -13.63
N SER A 63 13.67 9.61 -14.28
CA SER A 63 13.64 10.37 -15.52
C SER A 63 13.13 9.52 -16.70
N VAL A 64 12.66 10.17 -17.75
CA VAL A 64 12.15 9.49 -18.96
C VAL A 64 13.22 8.61 -19.59
N ASP A 65 14.47 9.09 -19.64
CA ASP A 65 15.60 8.35 -20.21
C ASP A 65 15.94 7.09 -19.41
N GLU A 66 15.93 7.16 -18.08
CA GLU A 66 16.14 5.99 -17.21
C GLU A 66 15.06 4.93 -17.42
N VAL A 67 13.80 5.35 -17.57
CA VAL A 67 12.69 4.42 -17.85
C VAL A 67 12.90 3.71 -19.18
N TRP A 68 13.27 4.43 -20.24
CA TRP A 68 13.54 3.81 -21.55
C TRP A 68 14.76 2.88 -21.52
N GLN A 69 15.81 3.22 -20.77
CA GLN A 69 16.95 2.34 -20.56
C GLN A 69 16.55 1.04 -19.86
N ILE A 70 15.71 1.11 -18.82
CA ILE A 70 15.18 -0.07 -18.12
C ILE A 70 14.32 -0.91 -19.07
N LEU A 71 13.41 -0.28 -19.82
CA LEU A 71 12.55 -0.97 -20.78
C LEU A 71 13.35 -1.63 -21.92
N ALA A 72 14.48 -1.06 -22.32
CA ALA A 72 15.36 -1.61 -23.35
C ALA A 72 16.09 -2.89 -22.90
N GLN A 73 16.31 -3.07 -21.60
CA GLN A 73 16.94 -4.29 -21.05
C GLN A 73 15.96 -5.48 -20.96
N LEU A 74 14.66 -5.25 -21.16
CA LEU A 74 13.65 -6.31 -21.14
C LEU A 74 13.74 -7.16 -22.42
N ARG A 75 14.27 -8.38 -22.27
CA ARG A 75 14.41 -9.34 -23.37
C ARG A 75 13.09 -9.94 -23.84
N LEU A 76 12.08 -10.00 -22.97
CA LEU A 76 10.79 -10.59 -23.27
C LEU A 76 9.83 -9.50 -23.80
N PRO A 77 9.32 -9.64 -25.03
CA PRO A 77 8.48 -8.61 -25.66
C PRO A 77 7.16 -8.39 -24.90
N VAL A 78 6.63 -9.43 -24.25
CA VAL A 78 5.42 -9.35 -23.44
C VAL A 78 5.58 -8.38 -22.27
N TYR A 79 6.69 -8.48 -21.52
CA TYR A 79 6.94 -7.58 -20.39
C TYR A 79 7.26 -6.16 -20.86
N ARG A 80 7.99 -6.03 -21.98
CA ARG A 80 8.27 -4.72 -22.56
C ARG A 80 6.99 -4.01 -22.98
N ALA A 81 6.09 -4.70 -23.68
CA ALA A 81 4.79 -4.14 -24.08
C ALA A 81 3.95 -3.76 -22.87
N CYS A 82 3.80 -4.66 -21.89
CA CYS A 82 3.03 -4.40 -20.67
C CYS A 82 3.55 -3.19 -19.89
N LEU A 83 4.85 -3.13 -19.60
CA LEU A 83 5.44 -2.02 -18.85
C LEU A 83 5.43 -0.71 -19.63
N THR A 84 5.60 -0.76 -20.96
CA THR A 84 5.47 0.42 -21.81
C THR A 84 4.05 0.98 -21.74
N THR A 85 3.03 0.14 -21.91
CA THR A 85 1.62 0.55 -21.83
C THR A 85 1.27 1.11 -20.45
N ILE A 86 1.75 0.48 -19.37
CA ILE A 86 1.55 0.97 -18.00
C ILE A 86 2.15 2.37 -17.85
N TYR A 87 3.38 2.57 -18.33
CA TYR A 87 4.08 3.83 -18.21
C TYR A 87 3.46 4.95 -19.07
N THR A 88 3.16 4.67 -20.34
CA THR A 88 2.63 5.68 -21.28
C THR A 88 1.18 6.05 -20.98
N CYS A 89 0.38 5.09 -20.51
CA CYS A 89 -1.03 5.31 -20.20
C CYS A 89 -1.29 5.61 -18.72
N GLY A 90 -0.25 5.64 -17.88
CA GLY A 90 -0.35 5.98 -16.45
C GLY A 90 -1.18 4.97 -15.65
N LEU A 91 -1.19 3.71 -16.06
CA LEU A 91 -1.99 2.67 -15.42
C LEU A 91 -1.40 2.29 -14.07
N ARG A 92 -2.26 1.92 -13.12
CA ARG A 92 -1.79 1.20 -11.92
C ARG A 92 -1.32 -0.19 -12.31
N ILE A 93 -0.40 -0.77 -11.54
CA ILE A 93 0.11 -2.14 -11.78
C ILE A 93 -1.06 -3.13 -11.88
N ASN A 94 -2.03 -3.07 -10.97
CA ASN A 94 -3.21 -3.94 -11.01
C ASN A 94 -4.10 -3.72 -12.24
N GLU A 95 -4.14 -2.51 -12.80
CA GLU A 95 -4.92 -2.23 -14.02
C GLU A 95 -4.19 -2.79 -15.25
N GLY A 96 -2.87 -2.60 -15.33
CA GLY A 96 -2.05 -3.11 -16.43
C GLY A 96 -1.98 -4.63 -16.51
N ILE A 97 -1.91 -5.33 -15.38
CA ILE A 97 -1.86 -6.82 -15.37
C ILE A 97 -3.20 -7.48 -15.72
N HIS A 98 -4.32 -6.78 -15.50
CA HIS A 98 -5.67 -7.30 -15.80
C HIS A 98 -6.23 -6.76 -17.13
N LEU A 99 -5.44 -5.97 -17.87
CA LEU A 99 -5.83 -5.43 -19.15
C LEU A 99 -6.06 -6.56 -20.16
N GLN A 100 -7.26 -6.60 -20.75
CA GLN A 100 -7.62 -7.56 -21.78
C GLN A 100 -7.55 -6.95 -23.17
N VAL A 101 -7.37 -7.78 -24.21
CA VAL A 101 -7.29 -7.31 -25.60
C VAL A 101 -8.58 -6.61 -26.03
N ASP A 102 -9.73 -7.08 -25.56
CA ASP A 102 -11.05 -6.49 -25.84
C ASP A 102 -11.21 -5.05 -25.30
N GLN A 103 -10.34 -4.64 -24.38
CA GLN A 103 -10.33 -3.29 -23.81
C GLN A 103 -9.46 -2.32 -24.62
N ILE A 104 -8.80 -2.80 -25.67
CA ILE A 104 -7.92 -2.01 -26.53
C ILE A 104 -8.69 -1.62 -27.79
N ASP A 105 -9.12 -0.36 -27.88
CA ASP A 105 -9.69 0.20 -29.10
C ASP A 105 -8.55 0.79 -29.95
N SER A 106 -8.04 -0.02 -30.88
CA SER A 106 -6.98 0.39 -31.80
C SER A 106 -7.45 1.40 -32.85
N ALA A 107 -8.75 1.43 -33.17
CA ALA A 107 -9.29 2.39 -34.14
C ALA A 107 -9.31 3.81 -33.57
N ARG A 108 -9.54 3.94 -32.26
CA ARG A 108 -9.57 5.23 -31.56
C ARG A 108 -8.31 5.54 -30.77
N MET A 109 -7.35 4.60 -30.71
CA MET A 109 -6.16 4.66 -29.86
C MET A 109 -6.51 4.88 -28.38
N GLN A 110 -7.51 4.14 -27.89
CA GLN A 110 -8.04 4.28 -26.53
C GLN A 110 -7.97 2.96 -25.76
N LEU A 111 -7.81 3.07 -24.43
CA LEU A 111 -7.82 1.95 -23.50
C LEU A 111 -8.99 2.08 -22.53
N HIS A 112 -9.78 1.03 -22.41
CA HIS A 112 -10.89 0.98 -21.48
C HIS A 112 -10.50 0.23 -20.19
N VAL A 113 -10.28 0.97 -19.10
CA VAL A 113 -9.84 0.39 -17.83
C VAL A 113 -11.04 0.06 -16.93
N CYS A 114 -11.50 -1.19 -16.96
CA CYS A 114 -12.58 -1.67 -16.08
C CYS A 114 -11.99 -2.26 -14.79
N GLY A 115 -11.75 -1.44 -13.77
CA GLY A 115 -11.18 -1.95 -12.51
C GLY A 115 -10.83 -0.92 -11.45
N ALA A 116 -10.97 0.38 -11.75
CA ALA A 116 -10.89 1.42 -10.76
C ALA A 116 -12.08 1.28 -9.80
N LYS A 117 -11.86 0.63 -8.66
CA LYS A 117 -12.77 0.75 -7.51
C LYS A 117 -12.59 2.17 -6.99
N VAL A 118 -13.46 3.08 -7.44
CA VAL A 118 -13.59 4.46 -6.94
C VAL A 118 -14.04 4.43 -5.49
#